data_AF-A0A520QH03-F1
#
_entry.id   AF-A0A520QH03-F1
#
_cell.length_a   1.000
_cell.length_b   1.000
_cell.length_c   1.000
_cell.angle_alpha   90.00
_cell.angle_beta   90.00
_cell.angle_gamma   90.00
#
_symmetry.space_group_name_H-M   'P 1'
#
loop_
_entity.id
_entity.type
_entity.pdbx_description
1 polymer ?
#
loop_
_entity_poly.entity_id
_entity_poly.type
_entity_poly.pdbx_seq_one_letter_code
_entity_poly.pdbx_strand_id
1 'polypeptide(L)'
;EYPHVFLVGVEEGLLPHSRSAVEGTLDEERRLFYVAITRAMQTLAITHCRTRMKYGSKVLCHPSSFLKEVPEELCDELIDSEPVSLDEGRDMFTAMREMLD
;
A
#
# COMPACT_ATOMS: atom_id res chain seq x y z
N GLU A 1 -6.52 8.26 -14.37
CA GLU A 1 -5.35 8.82 -13.65
C GLU A 1 -5.89 9.76 -12.59
N TYR A 2 -5.13 9.97 -11.51
CA TYR A 2 -5.55 10.75 -10.35
C TYR A 2 -4.38 11.58 -9.81
N PRO A 3 -4.60 12.81 -9.30
CA PRO A 3 -3.54 13.64 -8.71
C PRO A 3 -2.75 12.90 -7.61
N HIS A 4 -3.47 12.28 -6.68
CA HIS A 4 -2.92 11.55 -5.55
C HIS A 4 -3.49 10.14 -5.51
N VAL A 5 -2.63 9.13 -5.29
CA VAL A 5 -3.03 7.73 -5.20
C VAL A 5 -2.52 7.11 -3.92
N PHE A 6 -3.40 6.41 -3.21
CA PHE A 6 -3.08 5.58 -2.05
C PHE A 6 -3.26 4.12 -2.42
N LEU A 7 -2.15 3.40 -2.58
CA LEU A 7 -2.15 1.97 -2.83
C LEU A 7 -2.01 1.23 -1.50
N VAL A 8 -3.13 0.72 -0.98
CA VAL A 8 -3.21 0.17 0.37
C VAL A 8 -3.18 -1.36 0.38
N GLY A 9 -2.64 -1.94 1.45
CA GLY A 9 -2.64 -3.38 1.66
C GLY A 9 -1.70 -4.13 0.70
N VAL A 10 -0.56 -3.52 0.37
CA VAL A 10 0.48 -4.11 -0.49
C VAL A 10 1.27 -5.15 0.31
N GLU A 11 0.64 -6.29 0.48
CA GLU A 11 1.02 -7.39 1.36
C GLU A 11 1.10 -8.71 0.61
N GLU A 12 1.98 -9.61 1.04
CA GLU A 12 1.99 -10.99 0.56
C GLU A 12 0.63 -11.66 0.77
N GLY A 13 0.12 -12.30 -0.29
CA GLY A 13 -1.18 -12.95 -0.31
C GLY A 13 -2.36 -12.01 -0.62
N LEU A 14 -2.16 -10.69 -0.66
CA LEU A 14 -3.11 -9.72 -1.22
C LEU A 14 -2.62 -9.19 -2.57
N LEU A 15 -1.40 -8.65 -2.62
CA LEU A 15 -0.73 -8.18 -3.83
C LEU A 15 0.79 -8.46 -3.68
N PRO A 16 1.32 -9.55 -4.26
CA PRO A 16 0.63 -10.48 -5.15
C PRO A 16 -0.43 -11.33 -4.42
N HIS A 17 -1.55 -11.58 -5.10
CA HIS A 17 -2.57 -12.48 -4.55
C HIS A 17 -2.03 -13.90 -4.40
N SER A 18 -2.41 -14.58 -3.31
CA SER A 18 -1.85 -15.90 -2.96
C SER A 18 -2.06 -16.98 -4.03
N ARG A 19 -3.18 -16.93 -4.78
CA ARG A 19 -3.42 -17.84 -5.90
C ARG A 19 -2.41 -17.65 -7.03
N SER A 20 -2.11 -16.41 -7.37
CA SER A 20 -1.19 -16.07 -8.46
C SER A 20 0.24 -16.54 -8.15
N ALA A 21 0.63 -16.53 -6.86
CA ALA A 21 1.88 -17.11 -6.41
C ALA A 21 1.93 -18.65 -6.57
N VAL A 22 0.83 -19.35 -6.31
CA VAL A 22 0.73 -20.81 -6.44
C VAL A 22 0.64 -21.25 -7.90
N GLU A 23 -0.09 -20.50 -8.72
CA GLU A 23 -0.33 -20.79 -10.14
C GLU A 23 0.83 -20.34 -11.04
N GLY A 24 1.81 -19.60 -10.51
CA GLY A 24 2.95 -19.09 -11.26
C GLY A 24 2.60 -17.92 -12.19
N THR A 25 1.52 -17.19 -11.90
CA THR A 25 1.00 -16.06 -12.70
C THR A 25 1.36 -14.69 -12.10
N LEU A 26 2.46 -14.62 -11.35
CA LEU A 26 2.93 -13.40 -10.68
C LEU A 26 3.18 -12.22 -11.63
N ASP A 27 3.48 -12.48 -12.90
CA ASP A 27 3.68 -11.42 -13.89
C ASP A 27 2.43 -10.57 -14.11
N GLU A 28 1.23 -11.16 -13.97
CA GLU A 28 -0.01 -10.41 -14.10
C GLU A 28 -0.28 -9.55 -12.85
N GLU A 29 0.01 -10.07 -11.65
CA GLU A 29 -0.03 -9.26 -10.41
C GLU A 29 0.98 -8.10 -10.46
N ARG A 30 2.17 -8.33 -11.03
CA ARG A 30 3.18 -7.29 -11.22
C ARG A 30 2.69 -6.22 -12.20
N ARG A 31 1.97 -6.61 -13.25
CA ARG A 31 1.30 -5.65 -14.16
C ARG A 31 0.23 -4.85 -13.42
N LEU A 32 -0.55 -5.46 -12.54
CA LEU A 32 -1.52 -4.74 -11.71
C LEU A 32 -0.82 -3.71 -10.81
N PHE A 33 0.28 -4.10 -10.17
CA PHE A 33 1.10 -3.18 -9.36
C PHE A 33 1.64 -2.01 -10.20
N TYR A 34 2.21 -2.29 -11.37
CA TYR A 34 2.68 -1.27 -12.31
C TYR A 34 1.55 -0.32 -12.75
N VAL A 35 0.38 -0.85 -13.10
CA VAL A 35 -0.78 -0.02 -13.49
C VAL A 35 -1.18 0.89 -12.33
N ALA A 36 -1.23 0.38 -11.09
CA ALA A 36 -1.56 1.16 -9.91
C ALA A 36 -0.58 2.33 -9.68
N ILE A 37 0.73 2.07 -9.79
CA ILE A 37 1.78 3.11 -9.71
C ILE A 37 1.53 4.19 -10.77
N THR A 38 1.32 3.79 -12.02
CA THR A 38 1.10 4.70 -13.15
C THR A 38 -0.30 5.31 -13.20
N ARG A 39 -1.14 5.16 -12.17
CA ARG A 39 -2.35 5.98 -12.01
C ARG A 39 -2.06 7.31 -11.30
N ALA A 40 -0.96 7.42 -10.55
CA ALA A 40 -0.59 8.61 -9.80
C ALA A 40 0.03 9.67 -10.73
N MET A 41 -0.47 10.90 -10.65
CA MET A 41 0.07 12.03 -11.41
C MET A 41 1.06 12.88 -10.60
N GLN A 42 0.83 13.04 -9.29
CA GLN A 42 1.64 13.88 -8.41
C GLN A 42 2.27 13.08 -7.27
N THR A 43 1.44 12.41 -6.44
CA THR A 43 1.95 11.64 -5.30
C THR A 43 1.37 10.22 -5.26
N LEU A 44 2.21 9.29 -4.82
CA LEU A 44 1.86 7.90 -4.58
C LEU A 44 2.26 7.52 -3.16
N ALA A 45 1.29 7.11 -2.34
CA ALA A 45 1.53 6.52 -1.03
C ALA A 45 1.23 5.02 -1.10
N ILE A 46 2.19 4.18 -0.68
CA ILE A 46 2.01 2.74 -0.63
C ILE A 46 2.03 2.28 0.83
N THR A 47 1.03 1.53 1.25
CA THR A 47 0.93 1.07 2.64
C THR A 47 0.73 -0.44 2.74
N HIS A 48 1.24 -1.01 3.82
CA HIS A 48 1.00 -2.40 4.23
C HIS A 48 0.73 -2.43 5.73
N CYS A 49 -0.04 -3.41 6.20
CA CYS A 49 -0.30 -3.60 7.62
C CYS A 49 0.79 -4.47 8.24
N ARG A 50 1.09 -4.27 9.53
CA ARG A 50 1.82 -5.29 10.32
C ARG A 50 0.91 -6.46 10.67
N THR A 51 -0.37 -6.17 10.93
CA THR A 51 -1.39 -7.17 11.24
C THR A 51 -2.75 -6.73 10.73
N ARG A 52 -3.59 -7.66 10.26
CA ARG A 52 -4.96 -7.36 9.82
C ARG A 52 -5.98 -8.33 10.42
N MET A 53 -7.24 -7.91 10.46
CA MET A 53 -8.36 -8.80 10.79
C MET A 53 -8.76 -9.57 9.52
N LYS A 54 -8.74 -10.91 9.58
CA LYS A 54 -9.16 -11.79 8.48
C LYS A 54 -10.00 -12.94 9.06
N TYR A 55 -11.22 -13.09 8.57
CA TYR A 55 -12.18 -14.10 9.04
C TYR A 55 -12.33 -14.14 10.58
N GLY A 56 -12.38 -12.96 11.21
CA GLY A 56 -12.55 -12.83 12.66
C GLY A 56 -11.29 -13.11 13.49
N SER A 57 -10.14 -13.36 12.87
CA SER A 57 -8.86 -13.53 13.56
C SER A 57 -7.82 -12.50 13.11
N LYS A 58 -6.93 -12.11 14.04
CA LYS A 58 -5.81 -11.22 13.75
C LYS A 58 -4.69 -12.05 13.12
N VAL A 59 -4.26 -11.66 11.92
CA VAL A 59 -3.22 -12.35 11.16
C VAL A 59 -2.04 -11.41 10.96
N LEU A 60 -0.82 -11.94 11.06
CA LEU A 60 0.41 -11.22 10.72
C LEU A 60 0.48 -11.04 9.20
N CYS A 61 0.86 -9.84 8.77
CA CYS A 61 1.02 -9.53 7.36
C CYS A 61 2.49 -9.30 7.04
N HIS A 62 2.90 -9.72 5.86
CA HIS A 62 4.25 -9.47 5.35
C HIS A 62 4.17 -8.45 4.21
N PRO A 63 5.10 -7.49 4.11
CA PRO A 63 5.16 -6.57 2.98
C PRO A 63 5.30 -7.34 1.67
N SER A 64 4.66 -6.85 0.61
CA SER A 64 4.78 -7.45 -0.72
C SER A 64 6.24 -7.52 -1.19
N SER A 65 6.60 -8.64 -1.83
CA SER A 65 7.86 -8.79 -2.56
C SER A 65 8.06 -7.72 -3.63
N PHE A 66 6.99 -7.18 -4.24
CA PHE A 66 7.09 -6.12 -5.25
C PHE A 66 7.64 -4.80 -4.70
N LEU A 67 7.54 -4.54 -3.38
CA LEU A 67 8.13 -3.34 -2.79
C LEU A 67 9.65 -3.34 -2.92
N LYS A 68 10.30 -4.51 -2.91
CA LYS A 68 11.75 -4.64 -3.10
C LYS A 68 12.20 -4.40 -4.54
N GLU A 69 11.26 -4.38 -5.48
CA GLU A 69 11.53 -4.06 -6.89
C GLU A 69 11.52 -2.55 -7.14
N VAL A 70 11.02 -1.74 -6.18
CA VAL A 70 11.04 -0.28 -6.26
C VAL A 70 12.40 0.24 -5.79
N PRO A 71 13.07 1.14 -6.55
CA PRO A 71 14.33 1.73 -6.11
C PRO A 71 14.17 2.49 -4.80
N GLU A 72 15.04 2.19 -3.84
CA GLU A 72 14.98 2.73 -2.47
C GLU A 72 15.22 4.25 -2.47
N GLU A 73 16.06 4.74 -3.39
CA GLU A 73 16.34 6.17 -3.56
C GLU A 73 15.15 7.01 -4.03
N LEU A 74 14.07 6.37 -4.47
CA LEU A 74 12.81 7.03 -4.86
C LEU A 74 11.75 6.96 -3.76
N CYS A 75 12.04 6.31 -2.64
CA CYS A 75 11.11 6.07 -1.55
C CYS A 75 11.47 6.89 -0.32
N ASP A 76 10.51 7.66 0.18
CA ASP A 76 10.59 8.23 1.53
C ASP A 76 9.94 7.25 2.50
N GLU A 77 10.73 6.58 3.34
CA GLU A 77 10.20 5.66 4.35
C GLU A 77 9.52 6.42 5.49
N LEU A 78 8.19 6.47 5.45
CA LEU A 78 7.36 6.98 6.54
C LEU A 78 7.11 5.86 7.55
N ILE A 79 8.12 5.58 8.39
CA ILE A 79 7.97 4.68 9.54
C ILE A 79 7.56 5.51 10.75
N ASP A 80 6.25 5.73 10.91
CA ASP A 80 5.74 6.19 12.20
C ASP A 80 5.65 4.99 13.15
N SER A 81 6.60 4.94 14.08
CA SER A 81 6.69 3.87 15.09
C SER A 81 5.64 4.02 16.19
N GLU A 82 5.08 5.21 16.38
CA GLU A 82 4.08 5.49 17.39
C GLU A 82 2.70 5.70 16.75
N PRO A 83 1.62 5.17 17.36
CA PRO A 83 0.27 5.47 16.90
C PRO A 83 0.04 6.98 17.01
N VAL A 84 -0.33 7.62 15.90
CA VAL A 84 -0.80 9.02 15.93
C VAL A 84 -2.01 9.13 16.85
N SER A 85 -2.12 10.25 17.55
CA SER A 85 -3.29 10.56 18.38
C SER A 85 -4.55 10.66 17.51
N LEU A 86 -5.73 10.55 18.13
CA LEU A 86 -7.01 10.65 17.41
C LEU A 86 -7.18 12.00 16.71
N ASP A 87 -6.67 13.07 17.31
CA ASP A 87 -6.77 14.41 16.75
C ASP A 87 -5.80 14.58 15.57
N GLU A 88 -4.55 14.13 15.70
CA GLU A 88 -3.60 14.09 14.57
C GLU A 88 -4.13 13.24 13.40
N GLY A 89 -4.74 12.09 13.70
CA GLY A 89 -5.38 11.25 12.70
C GLY A 89 -6.52 11.99 11.97
N ARG A 90 -7.37 12.72 12.69
CA ARG A 90 -8.45 13.53 12.10
C ARG A 90 -7.91 14.67 11.24
N ASP A 91 -6.84 15.32 11.69
CA ASP A 91 -6.19 16.40 10.95
C ASP A 91 -5.56 15.87 9.66
N MET A 92 -4.86 14.73 9.73
CA MET A 92 -4.31 14.04 8.57
C MET A 92 -5.41 13.67 7.55
N PHE A 93 -6.53 13.10 8.01
CA PHE A 93 -7.67 12.82 7.13
C PHE A 93 -8.31 14.09 6.54
N THR A 94 -8.27 15.20 7.26
CA THR A 94 -8.79 16.49 6.75
C THR A 94 -7.88 17.02 5.65
N ALA A 95 -6.56 17.05 5.88
CA ALA A 95 -5.58 17.41 4.86
C ALA A 95 -5.70 16.51 3.62
N MET A 96 -5.86 15.19 3.80
CA MET A 96 -6.08 14.26 2.69
C MET A 96 -7.34 14.59 1.87
N ARG A 97 -8.41 15.09 2.50
CA ARG A 97 -9.63 15.52 1.78
C ARG A 97 -9.40 16.82 1.01
N GLU A 98 -8.71 17.79 1.60
CA GLU A 98 -8.39 19.06 0.94
C GLU A 98 -7.49 18.85 -0.30
N MET A 99 -6.67 17.80 -0.31
CA MET A 99 -5.88 17.42 -1.48
C MET A 99 -6.72 16.85 -2.64
N LEU A 100 -7.98 16.48 -2.42
CA LEU A 100 -8.86 15.89 -3.44
C LEU A 100 -9.77 16.92 -4.13
N ASP A 101 -9.84 18.15 -3.61
CA ASP A 101 -10.60 19.28 -4.18
C ASP A 101 -9.77 20.08 -5.21
#